data_AF-A0A8H5M7G6-F1
#
_entry.id   AF-A0A8H5M7G6-F1
#
_cell.length_a   1.000
_cell.length_b   1.000
_cell.length_c   1.000
_cell.angle_alpha   90.00
_cell.angle_beta   90.00
_cell.angle_gamma   90.00
#
_symmetry.space_group_name_H-M   'P 1'
#
loop_
_entity.id
_entity.type
_entity.pdbx_description
1 polymer ?
#
loop_
_entity_poly.entity_id
_entity_poly.type
_entity_poly.pdbx_seq_one_letter_code
_entity_poly.pdbx_strand_id
1 'polypeptide(L)'
;MRPARVGNALQNSVLRQRLLTQPRARQIPTRLYSSLKNTHPSPSITPFTPRAILRGAATATNIHRAAYSSQDASSTEPELQLTSFEDSSRPGLFYHLVSPPTPSSRDRPAYALSFLETPPPHGASSVIIGWLPATRSADSSEARGAGLSDFVENRKFRDILQEVIKDGLQKGVDEIQSNGALQLQAGWMHIHDDRNLPPLGRIGDPDDIIGTVLVEDSKILPETYMEMPSYRLCTDDGPIKLSPGLAKHLQARLEEVDKEERSR
;
A
#
# COMPACT_ATOMS: atom_id res chain seq x y z
N MET A 1 -29.73 52.23 -46.13
CA MET A 1 -31.20 52.20 -46.30
C MET A 1 -31.63 50.84 -46.82
N ARG A 2 -32.39 50.08 -46.02
CA ARG A 2 -33.35 49.03 -46.47
C ARG A 2 -34.68 49.72 -46.87
N PRO A 3 -35.72 49.08 -47.45
CA PRO A 3 -36.08 47.65 -47.58
C PRO A 3 -36.46 47.26 -49.04
N ALA A 4 -36.90 46.06 -49.47
CA ALA A 4 -37.94 45.19 -48.93
C ALA A 4 -37.88 43.72 -49.43
N ARG A 5 -38.50 42.85 -48.63
CA ARG A 5 -38.79 41.42 -48.81
C ARG A 5 -40.05 41.19 -49.66
N VAL A 6 -40.05 40.13 -50.48
CA VAL A 6 -41.04 39.03 -50.62
C VAL A 6 -40.25 37.92 -51.37
N GLY A 7 -40.17 36.63 -51.06
CA GLY A 7 -40.99 35.67 -50.33
C GLY A 7 -41.19 34.47 -51.27
N ASN A 8 -40.62 33.30 -50.99
CA ASN A 8 -41.28 32.01 -51.23
C ASN A 8 -40.54 30.83 -50.59
N ALA A 9 -41.33 30.06 -49.87
CA ALA A 9 -40.98 28.84 -49.17
C ALA A 9 -41.03 27.66 -50.14
N LEU A 10 -40.13 26.68 -49.97
CA LEU A 10 -40.43 25.27 -50.23
C LEU A 10 -39.58 24.40 -49.31
N GLN A 11 -40.30 23.60 -48.53
CA GLN A 11 -39.83 22.60 -47.57
C GLN A 11 -39.10 21.46 -48.30
N ASN A 12 -38.11 20.85 -47.65
CA ASN A 12 -37.84 19.43 -47.82
C ASN A 12 -37.19 18.89 -46.54
N SER A 13 -38.03 18.27 -45.70
CA SER A 13 -37.64 17.40 -44.61
C SER A 13 -37.43 15.99 -45.14
N VAL A 14 -36.24 15.42 -44.93
CA VAL A 14 -36.01 13.99 -45.14
C VAL A 14 -35.70 13.36 -43.80
N LEU A 15 -36.72 12.72 -43.23
CA LEU A 15 -36.63 11.83 -42.07
C LEU A 15 -35.72 10.64 -42.41
N ARG A 16 -34.64 10.47 -41.63
CA ARG A 16 -33.95 9.19 -41.47
C ARG A 16 -34.63 8.41 -40.34
N GLN A 17 -35.41 7.38 -40.67
CA GLN A 17 -35.84 6.38 -39.68
C GLN A 17 -34.72 5.35 -39.46
N ARG A 18 -34.35 5.23 -38.18
CA ARG A 18 -33.43 4.24 -37.61
C ARG A 18 -34.13 2.89 -37.54
N LEU A 19 -33.51 1.86 -38.12
CA LEU A 19 -33.82 0.46 -37.82
C LEU A 19 -33.18 0.10 -36.46
N LEU A 20 -34.05 -0.26 -35.50
CA LEU A 20 -33.70 -0.82 -34.21
C LEU A 20 -33.26 -2.29 -34.40
N THR A 21 -31.97 -2.56 -34.30
CA THR A 21 -31.43 -3.91 -34.13
C THR A 21 -31.29 -4.21 -32.64
N GLN A 22 -32.13 -5.11 -32.13
CA GLN A 22 -32.00 -5.69 -30.78
C GLN A 22 -30.78 -6.62 -30.71
N PRO A 23 -29.97 -6.60 -29.64
CA PRO A 23 -28.98 -7.64 -29.41
C PRO A 23 -29.60 -8.87 -28.73
N ARG A 24 -29.42 -10.02 -29.40
CA ARG A 24 -29.69 -11.37 -28.88
C ARG A 24 -28.86 -11.66 -27.63
N ALA A 25 -29.55 -12.01 -26.54
CA ALA A 25 -28.97 -12.65 -25.38
C ALA A 25 -28.29 -13.98 -25.78
N ARG A 26 -26.97 -14.09 -25.55
CA ARG A 26 -26.25 -15.36 -25.61
C ARG A 26 -26.21 -15.97 -24.21
N GLN A 27 -26.84 -17.13 -24.10
CA GLN A 27 -26.84 -18.03 -22.96
C GLN A 27 -25.41 -18.50 -22.66
N ILE A 28 -25.01 -18.41 -21.40
CA ILE A 28 -23.79 -19.01 -20.86
C ILE A 28 -24.18 -20.40 -20.31
N PRO A 29 -23.57 -21.51 -20.78
CA PRO A 29 -23.81 -22.81 -20.18
C PRO A 29 -22.99 -22.95 -18.88
N THR A 30 -23.70 -23.22 -17.79
CA THR A 30 -23.20 -23.75 -16.53
C THR A 30 -22.58 -25.14 -16.74
N ARG A 31 -21.36 -25.35 -16.23
CA ARG A 31 -20.84 -26.70 -15.96
C ARG A 31 -20.27 -26.79 -14.56
N LEU A 32 -20.73 -27.83 -13.89
CA LEU A 32 -20.51 -28.24 -12.51
C LEU A 32 -19.32 -29.21 -12.39
N TYR A 33 -18.64 -29.13 -11.24
CA TYR A 33 -17.94 -30.17 -10.45
C TYR A 33 -16.88 -31.11 -11.06
N SER A 34 -15.71 -31.11 -10.42
CA SER A 34 -15.00 -32.28 -9.84
C SER A 34 -13.71 -31.75 -9.16
N SER A 35 -13.55 -31.75 -7.83
CA SER A 35 -13.29 -32.87 -6.91
C SER A 35 -12.18 -33.81 -7.38
N LEU A 36 -10.94 -33.53 -6.98
CA LEU A 36 -9.92 -34.56 -6.80
C LEU A 36 -9.18 -34.32 -5.48
N LYS A 37 -9.44 -35.26 -4.57
CA LYS A 37 -8.68 -35.56 -3.37
C LYS A 37 -7.30 -36.06 -3.80
N ASN A 38 -6.22 -35.64 -3.13
CA ASN A 38 -5.05 -36.50 -3.05
C ASN A 38 -4.39 -36.41 -1.68
N THR A 39 -4.12 -37.60 -1.19
CA THR A 39 -3.73 -38.03 0.14
C THR A 39 -2.21 -38.06 0.30
N HIS A 40 -1.77 -37.92 1.57
CA HIS A 40 -0.41 -38.01 2.12
C HIS A 40 0.41 -39.25 1.67
N PRO A 41 1.74 -39.27 1.92
CA PRO A 41 2.24 -39.69 3.25
C PRO A 41 3.41 -38.86 3.81
N SER A 42 3.39 -38.70 5.14
CA SER A 42 4.51 -38.34 6.01
C SER A 42 5.63 -39.39 5.98
N PRO A 43 6.84 -39.02 6.46
CA PRO A 43 7.54 -39.90 7.38
C PRO A 43 7.96 -39.22 8.69
N SER A 44 7.94 -40.06 9.71
CA SER A 44 8.11 -39.87 11.14
C SER A 44 9.57 -39.74 11.61
N ILE A 45 9.76 -38.85 12.58
CA ILE A 45 10.44 -39.04 13.89
C ILE A 45 11.68 -39.96 13.94
N THR A 46 12.81 -39.38 14.35
CA THR A 46 13.74 -40.03 15.31
C THR A 46 14.29 -39.01 16.32
N PRO A 47 14.34 -39.32 17.62
CA PRO A 47 14.88 -38.45 18.65
C PRO A 47 16.38 -38.73 18.91
N PHE A 48 17.18 -37.69 19.14
CA PHE A 48 18.53 -37.86 19.68
C PHE A 48 18.86 -36.74 20.69
N THR A 49 18.82 -37.10 21.96
CA THR A 49 19.67 -36.60 23.05
C THR A 49 20.10 -37.85 23.87
N PRO A 50 21.06 -37.81 24.82
CA PRO A 50 21.84 -36.70 25.36
C PRO A 50 23.35 -37.00 25.50
N ARG A 51 24.18 -35.97 25.81
CA ARG A 51 25.37 -36.20 26.65
C ARG A 51 25.79 -34.95 27.42
N ALA A 52 25.68 -35.04 28.75
CA ALA A 52 26.27 -34.13 29.71
C ALA A 52 27.65 -34.65 30.15
N ILE A 53 28.64 -33.76 30.30
CA ILE A 53 29.83 -33.86 31.19
C ILE A 53 30.20 -32.40 31.53
N LEU A 54 29.80 -31.87 32.69
CA LEU A 54 30.51 -31.75 33.98
C LEU A 54 31.92 -31.12 33.99
N ARG A 55 32.02 -30.11 34.88
CA ARG A 55 33.14 -29.67 35.74
C ARG A 55 34.14 -28.63 35.22
N GLY A 56 34.19 -27.54 35.98
CA GLY A 56 35.31 -26.61 36.06
C GLY A 56 34.99 -25.45 36.99
N ALA A 57 35.00 -25.69 38.30
CA ALA A 57 34.98 -24.63 39.31
C ALA A 57 36.39 -24.06 39.48
N ALA A 58 36.52 -22.73 39.52
CA ALA A 58 37.64 -22.06 40.18
C ALA A 58 37.24 -20.63 40.59
N THR A 59 37.30 -20.40 41.89
CA THR A 59 37.25 -19.16 42.65
C THR A 59 38.48 -18.27 42.40
N ALA A 60 38.31 -16.94 42.46
CA ALA A 60 38.96 -16.01 43.40
C ALA A 60 39.31 -14.60 42.82
N THR A 61 38.64 -13.59 43.40
CA THR A 61 39.14 -12.32 43.97
C THR A 61 39.89 -11.21 43.18
N ASN A 62 39.48 -9.99 43.58
CA ASN A 62 40.17 -8.68 43.65
C ASN A 62 40.14 -7.78 42.40
N ILE A 63 39.29 -6.74 42.41
CA ILE A 63 39.46 -5.40 43.04
C ILE A 63 40.61 -4.62 42.40
N HIS A 64 40.25 -3.71 41.49
CA HIS A 64 40.90 -2.40 41.41
C HIS A 64 39.85 -1.29 41.31
N ARG A 65 40.00 -0.39 42.26
CA ARG A 65 39.27 0.83 42.55
C ARG A 65 39.79 1.93 41.61
N ALA A 66 38.91 2.58 40.86
CA ALA A 66 39.17 3.91 40.32
C ALA A 66 37.96 4.79 40.66
N ALA A 67 38.21 5.70 41.59
CA ALA A 67 37.30 6.74 42.00
C ALA A 67 37.21 7.80 40.91
N TYR A 68 35.99 8.18 40.52
CA TYR A 68 35.75 9.53 40.03
C TYR A 68 34.59 10.14 40.79
N SER A 69 34.89 11.34 41.27
CA SER A 69 34.10 12.20 42.13
C SER A 69 32.81 12.62 41.46
N SER A 70 31.76 12.63 42.28
CA SER A 70 30.46 13.25 42.05
C SER A 70 30.59 14.76 41.84
N GLN A 71 29.80 15.30 40.91
CA GLN A 71 28.99 16.52 40.98
C GLN A 71 28.76 17.05 39.56
N ASP A 72 27.59 16.81 38.99
CA ASP A 72 26.56 17.85 38.96
C ASP A 72 25.21 17.27 38.50
N ALA A 73 24.18 17.63 39.25
CA ALA A 73 22.80 17.31 38.96
C ALA A 73 22.20 18.48 38.17
N SER A 74 21.76 18.23 36.94
CA SER A 74 20.72 19.03 36.30
C SER A 74 20.21 18.32 35.05
N SER A 75 18.89 18.37 34.87
CA SER A 75 18.09 17.89 33.73
C SER A 75 18.14 16.38 33.44
N THR A 76 17.28 15.66 34.17
CA THR A 76 16.61 14.47 33.67
C THR A 76 15.70 14.89 32.49
N GLU A 77 16.29 14.99 31.30
CA GLU A 77 15.54 14.80 30.05
C GLU A 77 15.08 13.33 30.04
N PRO A 78 13.78 13.02 29.91
CA PRO A 78 13.39 11.65 29.67
C PRO A 78 13.94 11.27 28.30
N GLU A 79 14.88 10.33 28.32
CA GLU A 79 15.37 9.55 27.20
C GLU A 79 14.24 9.34 26.17
N LEU A 80 14.28 10.08 25.05
CA LEU A 80 13.45 9.84 23.88
C LEU A 80 13.86 8.50 23.28
N GLN A 81 13.43 7.41 23.91
CA GLN A 81 13.51 6.06 23.33
C GLN A 81 12.82 6.15 21.97
N LEU A 82 13.56 5.92 20.88
CA LEU A 82 13.08 6.03 19.50
C LEU A 82 11.71 5.35 19.37
N THR A 83 10.65 6.15 19.39
CA THR A 83 9.27 5.69 19.14
C THR A 83 9.08 5.37 17.67
N SER A 84 10.09 5.67 16.84
CA SER A 84 10.06 5.53 15.40
C SER A 84 11.31 4.81 14.91
N PHE A 85 11.14 3.86 13.99
CA PHE A 85 12.26 3.15 13.38
C PHE A 85 11.93 2.76 11.94
N GLU A 86 12.97 2.65 11.11
CA GLU A 86 12.86 2.23 9.71
C GLU A 86 12.75 0.70 9.59
N ASP A 87 12.00 0.23 8.59
CA ASP A 87 11.91 -1.18 8.27
C ASP A 87 13.26 -1.71 7.75
N SER A 88 13.81 -2.70 8.45
CA SER A 88 15.11 -3.30 8.09
C SER A 88 15.17 -3.94 6.70
N SER A 89 14.03 -4.38 6.17
CA SER A 89 13.90 -5.02 4.86
C SER A 89 13.48 -4.04 3.76
N ARG A 90 12.98 -2.86 4.14
CA ARG A 90 12.41 -1.89 3.23
C ARG A 90 12.79 -0.45 3.61
N PRO A 91 13.87 0.07 3.01
CA PRO A 91 14.25 1.46 3.19
C PRO A 91 13.12 2.44 2.79
N GLY A 92 12.97 3.50 3.55
CA GLY A 92 11.94 4.53 3.38
C GLY A 92 10.55 4.16 3.93
N LEU A 93 10.40 2.99 4.57
CA LEU A 93 9.19 2.66 5.33
C LEU A 93 9.50 2.77 6.83
N PHE A 94 8.68 3.49 7.58
CA PHE A 94 8.88 3.75 8.99
C PHE A 94 7.69 3.24 9.82
N TYR A 95 7.99 2.72 11.00
CA TYR A 95 7.03 2.38 12.03
C TYR A 95 7.10 3.42 13.13
N HIS A 96 5.97 4.04 13.46
CA HIS A 96 5.84 5.01 14.55
C HIS A 96 4.89 4.48 15.61
N LEU A 97 5.37 4.38 16.84
CA LEU A 97 4.54 4.04 17.99
C LEU A 97 3.58 5.21 18.27
N VAL A 98 2.29 4.95 18.11
CA VAL A 98 1.22 5.93 18.37
C VAL A 98 0.37 5.49 19.56
N SER A 99 0.07 6.45 20.42
CA SER A 99 -0.81 6.23 21.58
C SER A 99 -2.28 6.12 21.15
N PRO A 100 -3.09 5.35 21.88
CA PRO A 100 -4.53 5.33 21.67
C PRO A 100 -5.15 6.73 21.93
N PRO A 101 -6.30 7.05 21.30
CA PRO A 101 -7.08 6.19 20.42
C PRO A 101 -6.56 6.18 18.97
N THR A 102 -6.51 5.00 18.36
CA THR A 102 -6.24 4.81 16.94
C THR A 102 -7.44 4.12 16.26
N PRO A 103 -7.57 4.18 14.93
CA PRO A 103 -8.58 3.40 14.22
C PRO A 103 -8.48 1.88 14.45
N SER A 104 -7.29 1.37 14.81
CA SER A 104 -7.09 -0.05 15.14
C SER A 104 -7.47 -0.42 16.58
N SER A 105 -7.32 0.50 17.53
CA SER A 105 -7.60 0.24 18.94
C SER A 105 -7.86 1.52 19.73
N ARG A 106 -8.88 1.48 20.60
CA ARG A 106 -9.24 2.60 21.48
C ARG A 106 -8.35 2.73 22.71
N ASP A 107 -7.76 1.62 23.16
CA ASP A 107 -7.13 1.53 24.48
C ASP A 107 -5.70 0.96 24.44
N ARG A 108 -5.24 0.50 23.27
CA ARG A 108 -3.90 -0.10 23.11
C ARG A 108 -3.06 0.71 22.12
N PRO A 109 -1.74 0.82 22.35
CA PRO A 109 -0.84 1.44 21.39
C PRO A 109 -0.74 0.61 20.11
N ALA A 110 -0.47 1.30 19.00
CA ALA A 110 -0.28 0.70 17.70
C ALA A 110 0.99 1.25 17.03
N TYR A 111 1.57 0.47 16.12
CA TYR A 111 2.55 0.97 15.17
C TYR A 111 1.81 1.51 13.95
N ALA A 112 1.97 2.79 13.67
CA ALA A 112 1.54 3.44 12.45
C ALA A 112 2.65 3.32 11.39
N LEU A 113 2.32 2.78 10.23
CA LEU A 113 3.25 2.66 9.10
C LEU A 113 3.20 3.93 8.25
N SER A 114 4.34 4.48 7.86
CA SER A 114 4.45 5.73 7.08
C SER A 114 5.62 5.68 6.12
N PHE A 115 5.57 6.46 5.04
CA PHE A 115 6.72 6.73 4.17
C PHE A 115 7.56 7.94 4.61
N LEU A 116 7.14 8.64 5.67
CA LEU A 116 7.86 9.77 6.24
C LEU A 116 8.65 9.31 7.45
N GLU A 117 9.90 9.76 7.56
CA GLU A 117 10.75 9.51 8.72
C GLU A 117 10.24 10.21 9.98
N THR A 118 9.57 11.35 9.81
CA THR A 118 8.98 12.11 10.91
C THR A 118 7.70 11.44 11.42
N PRO A 119 7.53 11.30 12.76
CA PRO A 119 6.31 10.73 13.32
C PRO A 119 5.08 11.52 12.89
N PRO A 120 3.96 10.86 12.52
CA PRO A 120 2.75 11.55 12.08
C PRO A 120 2.23 12.51 13.18
N PRO A 121 1.56 13.61 12.82
CA PRO A 121 1.12 14.64 13.78
C PRO A 121 0.13 14.10 14.81
N HIS A 122 -0.67 13.09 14.44
CA HIS A 122 -1.60 12.40 15.33
C HIS A 122 -1.93 10.99 14.83
N GLY A 123 -2.44 10.13 15.72
CA GLY A 123 -2.67 8.70 15.44
C GLY A 123 -3.69 8.36 14.33
N ALA A 124 -4.49 9.33 13.88
CA ALA A 124 -5.46 9.18 12.76
C ALA A 124 -5.11 10.04 11.51
N SER A 125 -3.83 10.39 11.37
CA SER A 125 -3.29 11.19 10.27
C SER A 125 -3.49 10.52 8.92
N SER A 126 -3.70 11.29 7.86
CA SER A 126 -3.83 10.74 6.51
C SER A 126 -2.51 10.29 5.89
N VAL A 127 -1.35 10.63 6.47
CA VAL A 127 -0.04 10.15 5.97
C VAL A 127 0.29 8.72 6.40
N ILE A 128 -0.49 8.16 7.33
CA ILE A 128 -0.32 6.80 7.83
C ILE A 128 -0.90 5.81 6.82
N ILE A 129 -0.11 4.83 6.35
CA ILE A 129 -0.55 3.76 5.45
C ILE A 129 -1.58 2.86 6.15
N GLY A 130 -1.29 2.50 7.39
CA GLY A 130 -2.17 1.70 8.25
C GLY A 130 -1.54 1.42 9.60
N TRP A 131 -2.21 0.59 10.40
CA TRP A 131 -1.82 0.31 11.79
C TRP A 131 -1.63 -1.18 12.05
N LEU A 132 -0.66 -1.50 12.91
CA LEU A 132 -0.45 -2.83 13.50
C LEU A 132 -0.49 -2.74 15.04
N PRO A 133 -1.05 -3.71 15.75
CA PRO A 133 -1.01 -3.73 17.22
C PRO A 133 0.43 -3.76 17.74
N ALA A 134 0.76 -2.86 18.67
CA ALA A 134 2.10 -2.84 19.29
C ALA A 134 2.21 -3.82 20.47
N THR A 135 1.10 -4.39 20.93
CA THR A 135 1.09 -5.32 22.06
C THR A 135 1.23 -6.76 21.58
N ARG A 136 2.21 -7.48 22.11
CA ARG A 136 2.32 -8.94 21.92
C ARG A 136 1.10 -9.61 22.57
N SER A 137 0.44 -10.50 21.84
CA SER A 137 -0.61 -11.33 22.44
C SER A 137 0.02 -12.20 23.53
N ALA A 138 -0.43 -12.02 24.78
CA ALA A 138 0.12 -12.73 25.94
C ALA A 138 -0.30 -14.21 25.98
N ASP A 139 -1.20 -14.63 25.10
CA ASP A 139 -1.90 -15.92 25.17
C ASP A 139 -1.30 -17.00 24.25
N SER A 140 -0.22 -16.71 23.51
CA SER A 140 0.50 -17.72 22.73
C SER A 140 1.93 -17.89 23.24
N SER A 141 2.26 -19.11 23.66
CA SER A 141 3.60 -19.54 24.07
C SER A 141 4.67 -19.43 22.98
N GLU A 142 4.30 -18.98 21.78
CA GLU A 142 5.20 -18.49 20.76
C GLU A 142 4.91 -17.01 20.53
N ALA A 143 5.93 -16.16 20.66
CA ALA A 143 5.82 -14.73 20.45
C ALA A 143 5.58 -14.43 18.96
N ARG A 144 4.36 -14.61 18.48
CA ARG A 144 3.96 -14.19 17.13
C ARG A 144 3.85 -12.66 17.13
N GLY A 145 4.62 -12.02 16.24
CA GLY A 145 4.44 -10.59 15.93
C GLY A 145 3.08 -10.34 15.27
N ALA A 146 2.72 -9.07 15.10
CA ALA A 146 1.50 -8.72 14.35
C ALA A 146 1.58 -9.29 12.92
N GLY A 147 0.54 -10.01 12.50
CA GLY A 147 0.44 -10.60 11.17
C GLY A 147 -0.36 -9.72 10.21
N LEU A 148 -0.47 -10.14 8.94
CA LEU A 148 -1.27 -9.43 7.93
C LEU A 148 -2.74 -9.24 8.36
N SER A 149 -3.31 -10.22 9.07
CA SER A 149 -4.68 -10.15 9.59
C SER A 149 -4.90 -9.07 10.66
N ASP A 150 -3.82 -8.59 11.28
CA ASP A 150 -3.86 -7.53 12.28
C ASP A 150 -3.73 -6.14 11.66
N PHE A 151 -3.45 -6.04 10.35
CA PHE A 151 -3.27 -4.78 9.65
C PHE A 151 -4.60 -4.08 9.40
N VAL A 152 -4.70 -2.84 9.85
CA VAL A 152 -5.86 -1.97 9.60
C VAL A 152 -5.47 -0.89 8.60
N GLU A 153 -6.07 -0.93 7.41
CA GLU A 153 -5.81 0.04 6.34
C GLU A 153 -6.37 1.44 6.68
N ASN A 154 -5.60 2.47 6.34
CA ASN A 154 -6.08 3.85 6.41
C ASN A 154 -6.75 4.27 5.09
N ARG A 155 -8.07 4.44 5.11
CA ARG A 155 -8.82 4.90 3.93
C ARG A 155 -8.38 6.28 3.46
N LYS A 156 -8.03 7.20 4.37
CA LYS A 156 -7.59 8.55 3.98
C LYS A 156 -6.29 8.51 3.18
N PHE A 157 -5.37 7.63 3.56
CA PHE A 157 -4.14 7.41 2.81
C PHE A 157 -4.44 6.81 1.44
N ARG A 158 -5.34 5.83 1.36
CA ARG A 158 -5.76 5.25 0.08
C ARG A 158 -6.34 6.32 -0.86
N ASP A 159 -7.16 7.23 -0.35
CA ASP A 159 -7.72 8.31 -1.17
C ASP A 159 -6.62 9.22 -1.72
N ILE A 160 -5.63 9.61 -0.90
CA ILE A 160 -4.45 10.37 -1.33
C ILE A 160 -3.64 9.59 -2.37
N LEU A 161 -3.41 8.30 -2.14
CA LEU A 161 -2.69 7.45 -3.08
C LEU A 161 -3.38 7.46 -4.47
N GLN A 162 -4.69 7.24 -4.52
CA GLN A 162 -5.43 7.20 -5.78
C GLN A 162 -5.39 8.55 -6.51
N GLU A 163 -5.50 9.66 -5.77
CA GLU A 163 -5.34 11.01 -6.29
C GLU A 163 -3.93 11.23 -6.89
N VAL A 164 -2.89 10.86 -6.13
CA VAL A 164 -1.49 11.00 -6.54
C VAL A 164 -1.18 10.17 -7.78
N ILE A 165 -1.69 8.95 -7.87
CA ILE A 165 -1.45 8.09 -9.04
C ILE A 165 -2.09 8.74 -10.27
N LYS A 166 -3.34 9.19 -10.18
CA LYS A 166 -4.02 9.87 -11.28
C LYS A 166 -3.27 11.14 -11.73
N ASP A 167 -2.87 11.98 -10.76
CA ASP A 167 -2.11 13.21 -11.03
C ASP A 167 -0.72 12.91 -11.60
N GLY A 168 -0.04 11.89 -11.09
CA GLY A 168 1.27 11.43 -11.57
C GLY A 168 1.22 10.93 -13.02
N LEU A 169 0.17 10.19 -13.38
CA LEU A 169 -0.08 9.77 -14.76
C LEU A 169 -0.34 10.97 -15.67
N GLN A 170 -1.09 11.97 -15.20
CA GLN A 170 -1.35 13.20 -15.96
C GLN A 170 -0.09 14.03 -16.20
N LYS A 171 0.79 14.10 -15.21
CA LYS A 171 2.05 14.83 -15.29
C LYS A 171 3.15 14.02 -15.99
N GLY A 172 2.95 12.72 -16.23
CA GLY A 172 3.95 11.84 -16.83
C GLY A 172 5.20 11.69 -15.97
N VAL A 173 5.04 11.65 -14.63
CA VAL A 173 6.19 11.63 -13.69
C VAL A 173 6.92 10.28 -13.65
N ASP A 174 6.32 9.24 -14.22
CA ASP A 174 6.88 7.89 -14.22
C ASP A 174 7.12 7.37 -15.64
N GLU A 175 8.41 7.18 -15.95
CA GLU A 175 8.86 6.64 -17.22
C GLU A 175 8.41 5.17 -17.41
N ILE A 176 8.23 4.41 -16.33
CA ILE A 176 7.80 3.01 -16.43
C ILE A 176 6.38 2.93 -17.00
N GLN A 177 5.44 3.72 -16.47
CA GLN A 177 4.08 3.76 -17.04
C GLN A 177 4.07 4.30 -18.47
N SER A 178 4.89 5.33 -18.73
CA SER A 178 5.01 5.93 -20.07
C SER A 178 5.52 4.90 -21.09
N ASN A 179 6.55 4.13 -20.75
CA ASN A 179 7.08 3.05 -21.58
C ASN A 179 6.07 1.89 -21.74
N GLY A 180 5.29 1.59 -20.70
CA GLY A 180 4.19 0.63 -20.77
C GLY A 180 3.15 1.03 -21.83
N ALA A 181 2.75 2.31 -21.85
CA ALA A 181 1.83 2.84 -22.85
C ALA A 181 2.44 2.83 -24.26
N LEU A 182 3.73 3.15 -24.40
CA LEU A 182 4.45 3.05 -25.67
C LEU A 182 4.41 1.63 -26.24
N GLN A 183 4.61 0.62 -25.38
CA GLN A 183 4.58 -0.79 -25.78
C GLN A 183 3.17 -1.28 -26.09
N LEU A 184 2.16 -0.83 -25.35
CA LEU A 184 0.76 -1.23 -25.54
C LEU A 184 0.15 -0.64 -26.81
N GLN A 185 0.53 0.59 -27.18
CA GLN A 185 0.02 1.40 -28.30
C GLN A 185 -1.45 1.80 -28.18
N ALA A 186 -2.36 0.86 -27.90
CA ALA A 186 -3.77 1.14 -27.65
C ALA A 186 -4.42 0.06 -26.78
N GLY A 187 -5.36 0.45 -25.91
CA GLY A 187 -6.13 -0.46 -25.07
C GLY A 187 -6.07 -0.10 -23.59
N TRP A 188 -6.61 -0.97 -22.74
CA TRP A 188 -6.58 -0.78 -21.29
C TRP A 188 -5.25 -1.25 -20.71
N MET A 189 -4.63 -0.37 -19.91
CA MET A 189 -3.40 -0.64 -19.18
C MET A 189 -3.72 -0.70 -17.68
N HIS A 190 -3.13 -1.65 -16.97
CA HIS A 190 -3.21 -1.75 -15.51
C HIS A 190 -2.00 -1.07 -14.89
N ILE A 191 -2.25 -0.27 -13.85
CA ILE A 191 -1.22 0.33 -13.02
C ILE A 191 -1.01 -0.62 -11.84
N HIS A 192 0.17 -1.23 -11.80
CA HIS A 192 0.55 -2.17 -10.77
C HIS A 192 1.38 -1.48 -9.69
N ASP A 193 1.32 -2.02 -8.49
CA ASP A 193 2.41 -1.86 -7.55
C ASP A 193 3.58 -2.80 -7.90
N ASP A 194 4.76 -2.49 -7.36
CA ASP A 194 6.03 -3.15 -7.59
C ASP A 194 6.31 -4.28 -6.58
N ARG A 195 5.32 -4.74 -5.80
CA ARG A 195 5.48 -5.89 -4.90
C ARG A 195 5.60 -7.18 -5.72
N ASN A 196 4.67 -7.35 -6.67
CA ASN A 196 4.54 -8.56 -7.46
C ASN A 196 4.23 -8.23 -8.93
N LEU A 197 5.26 -7.78 -9.66
CA LEU A 197 5.10 -7.42 -11.07
C LEU A 197 4.78 -8.66 -11.92
N PRO A 198 3.69 -8.64 -12.72
CA PRO A 198 3.35 -9.77 -13.56
C PRO A 198 4.38 -9.98 -14.68
N PRO A 199 4.54 -11.22 -15.16
CA PRO A 199 5.25 -11.46 -16.41
C PRO A 199 4.65 -10.67 -17.58
N LEU A 200 5.48 -10.29 -18.54
CA LEU A 200 5.04 -9.53 -19.72
C LEU A 200 3.84 -10.22 -20.41
N GLY A 201 2.78 -9.44 -20.66
CA GLY A 201 1.55 -9.92 -21.29
C GLY A 201 0.63 -10.74 -20.37
N ARG A 202 0.90 -10.80 -19.07
CA ARG A 202 -0.01 -11.36 -18.05
C ARG A 202 -0.62 -10.24 -17.21
N ILE A 203 -1.81 -10.50 -16.69
CA ILE A 203 -2.45 -9.65 -15.69
C ILE A 203 -1.97 -10.14 -14.31
N GLY A 204 -1.52 -9.21 -13.47
CA GLY A 204 -1.09 -9.48 -12.10
C GLY A 204 -2.23 -9.85 -11.15
N ASP A 205 -1.89 -10.03 -9.88
CA ASP A 205 -2.90 -10.28 -8.85
C ASP A 205 -3.83 -9.05 -8.73
N PRO A 206 -5.17 -9.24 -8.68
CA PRO A 206 -6.11 -8.15 -8.44
C PRO A 206 -5.84 -7.31 -7.18
N ASP A 207 -5.17 -7.86 -6.17
CA ASP A 207 -4.84 -7.14 -4.93
C ASP A 207 -3.66 -6.16 -5.12
N ASP A 208 -2.86 -6.32 -6.19
CA ASP A 208 -1.70 -5.50 -6.54
C ASP A 208 -1.95 -4.54 -7.72
N ILE A 209 -3.12 -4.61 -8.34
CA ILE A 209 -3.55 -3.66 -9.36
C ILE A 209 -4.14 -2.43 -8.65
N ILE A 210 -3.45 -1.30 -8.73
CA ILE A 210 -3.88 -0.04 -8.10
C ILE A 210 -5.09 0.55 -8.83
N GLY A 211 -5.04 0.51 -10.16
CA GLY A 211 -6.05 1.07 -11.04
C GLY A 211 -5.83 0.70 -12.51
N THR A 212 -6.68 1.21 -13.38
CA THR A 212 -6.56 1.01 -14.83
C THR A 212 -6.85 2.29 -15.59
N VAL A 213 -6.19 2.44 -16.73
CA VAL A 213 -6.29 3.59 -17.63
C VAL A 213 -6.42 3.13 -19.07
N LEU A 214 -7.06 3.94 -19.90
CA LEU A 214 -7.05 3.78 -21.34
C LEU A 214 -5.75 4.36 -21.91
N VAL A 215 -5.19 3.66 -22.89
CA VAL A 215 -4.08 4.11 -23.73
C VAL A 215 -4.60 4.23 -25.16
N GLU A 216 -4.30 5.36 -25.80
CA GLU A 216 -4.57 5.62 -27.20
C GLU A 216 -3.35 6.30 -27.83
N ASP A 217 -2.98 5.91 -29.04
CA ASP A 217 -1.81 6.43 -29.75
C ASP A 217 -0.54 6.46 -28.89
N SER A 218 -0.30 5.37 -28.16
CA SER A 218 0.81 5.18 -27.23
C SER A 218 0.87 6.18 -26.06
N LYS A 219 -0.24 6.87 -25.77
CA LYS A 219 -0.36 7.83 -24.67
C LYS A 219 -1.41 7.39 -23.67
N ILE A 220 -1.09 7.56 -22.40
CA ILE A 220 -2.04 7.36 -21.30
C ILE A 220 -3.08 8.48 -21.36
N LEU A 221 -4.35 8.13 -21.19
CA LEU A 221 -5.48 9.05 -21.01
C LEU A 221 -5.85 9.12 -19.53
N PRO A 222 -5.30 10.06 -18.74
CA PRO A 222 -5.43 10.08 -17.28
C PRO A 222 -6.86 10.30 -16.78
N GLU A 223 -7.70 10.95 -17.59
CA GLU A 223 -9.11 11.17 -17.30
C GLU A 223 -9.93 9.87 -17.23
N THR A 224 -9.42 8.80 -17.84
CA THR A 224 -10.04 7.46 -17.84
C THR A 224 -9.63 6.61 -16.64
N TYR A 225 -8.83 7.16 -15.73
CA TYR A 225 -8.37 6.46 -14.53
C TYR A 225 -9.53 5.91 -13.71
N MET A 226 -9.50 4.60 -13.49
CA MET A 226 -10.44 3.89 -12.63
C MET A 226 -9.67 3.15 -11.55
N GLU A 227 -9.97 3.46 -10.30
CA GLU A 227 -9.43 2.77 -9.13
C GLU A 227 -9.87 1.31 -9.12
N MET A 228 -8.96 0.42 -8.70
CA MET A 228 -9.31 -0.99 -8.56
C MET A 228 -9.92 -1.25 -7.17
N PRO A 229 -11.15 -1.78 -7.06
CA PRO A 229 -11.78 -2.04 -5.76
C PRO A 229 -11.09 -3.12 -4.93
N SER A 230 -10.48 -4.12 -5.59
CA SER A 230 -9.75 -5.21 -4.92
C SER A 230 -8.44 -4.77 -4.27
N TYR A 231 -7.83 -3.68 -4.75
CA TYR A 231 -6.52 -3.22 -4.30
C TYR A 231 -6.37 -3.17 -2.77
N ARG A 232 -5.25 -3.70 -2.27
CA ARG A 232 -4.87 -3.75 -0.85
C ARG A 232 -3.56 -3.03 -0.59
N LEU A 233 -3.52 -2.21 0.45
CA LEU A 233 -2.31 -1.48 0.85
C LEU A 233 -1.24 -2.39 1.43
N CYS A 234 -1.61 -3.57 1.92
CA CYS A 234 -0.70 -4.59 2.42
C CYS A 234 -1.23 -5.98 2.01
N THR A 235 -0.33 -6.81 1.49
CA THR A 235 -0.61 -8.19 1.06
C THR A 235 0.41 -9.13 1.72
N ASP A 236 0.40 -10.42 1.36
CA ASP A 236 1.42 -11.37 1.83
C ASP A 236 2.84 -10.99 1.35
N ASP A 237 2.95 -10.24 0.25
CA ASP A 237 4.20 -9.68 -0.27
C ASP A 237 4.61 -8.37 0.44
N GLY A 238 3.80 -7.91 1.40
CA GLY A 238 4.07 -6.76 2.24
C GLY A 238 3.32 -5.48 1.85
N PRO A 239 3.74 -4.32 2.40
CA PRO A 239 3.08 -3.05 2.13
C PRO A 239 3.29 -2.58 0.69
N ILE A 240 2.37 -1.76 0.17
CA ILE A 240 2.39 -1.14 -1.16
C ILE A 240 3.78 -0.67 -1.55
N LYS A 241 4.25 -0.98 -2.74
CA LYS A 241 5.53 -0.49 -3.29
C LYS A 241 5.27 0.14 -4.65
N LEU A 242 5.68 1.38 -4.88
CA LEU A 242 5.46 2.05 -6.16
C LEU A 242 6.74 2.11 -6.97
N SER A 243 6.58 2.29 -8.29
CA SER A 243 7.67 2.65 -9.18
C SER A 243 8.38 3.92 -8.71
N PRO A 244 9.67 4.12 -9.02
CA PRO A 244 10.44 5.24 -8.49
C PRO A 244 9.81 6.63 -8.75
N GLY A 245 9.23 6.84 -9.93
CA GLY A 245 8.58 8.10 -10.29
C GLY A 245 7.32 8.36 -9.45
N LEU A 246 6.44 7.37 -9.32
CA LEU A 246 5.22 7.48 -8.52
C LEU A 246 5.50 7.50 -7.02
N ALA A 247 6.50 6.74 -6.55
CA ALA A 247 6.93 6.73 -5.15
C ALA A 247 7.43 8.11 -4.71
N LYS A 248 8.28 8.75 -5.51
CA LYS A 248 8.78 10.10 -5.24
C LYS A 248 7.64 11.14 -5.26
N HIS A 249 6.72 11.01 -6.21
CA HIS A 249 5.56 11.89 -6.31
C HIS A 249 4.63 11.76 -5.10
N LEU A 250 4.38 10.52 -4.65
CA LEU A 250 3.63 10.23 -3.44
C LEU A 250 4.30 10.80 -2.20
N GLN A 251 5.61 10.59 -2.04
CA GLN A 251 6.36 11.11 -0.90
C GLN A 251 6.25 12.63 -0.80
N ALA A 252 6.43 13.35 -1.92
CA ALA A 252 6.27 14.80 -1.95
C ALA A 252 4.86 15.24 -1.52
N ARG A 253 3.81 14.55 -2.00
CA ARG A 253 2.44 14.86 -1.59
C ARG A 253 2.20 14.57 -0.11
N LEU A 254 2.75 13.49 0.43
CA LEU A 254 2.63 13.16 1.85
C LEU A 254 3.31 14.20 2.74
N GLU A 255 4.46 14.74 2.34
CA GLU A 255 5.13 15.83 3.06
C GLU A 255 4.29 17.12 3.09
N GLU A 256 3.59 17.43 1.99
CA GLU A 256 2.66 18.58 1.96
C GLU A 256 1.49 18.35 2.92
N VAL A 257 0.87 17.17 2.87
CA VAL A 257 -0.26 16.81 3.73
C VAL A 257 0.15 16.81 5.20
N ASP A 258 1.34 16.32 5.55
CA ASP A 258 1.88 16.37 6.91
C ASP A 258 2.04 17.82 7.40
N LYS A 259 2.57 18.72 6.56
CA LYS A 259 2.69 20.15 6.88
C LYS A 259 1.32 20.80 7.08
N GLU A 260 0.35 20.50 6.21
CA GLU A 260 -1.02 20.99 6.31
C GLU A 260 -1.67 20.53 7.62
N GLU A 261 -1.55 19.24 7.97
CA GLU A 261 -2.10 18.70 9.22
C GLU A 261 -1.45 19.30 10.48
N ARG A 262 -0.13 19.56 10.47
CA ARG A 262 0.57 20.19 11.59
C ARG A 262 0.23 21.67 11.79
N SER A 263 -0.20 22.34 10.71
CA SER A 263 -0.54 23.77 10.75
C SER A 263 -1.96 24.05 11.28
N ARG A 264 -2.78 23.01 11.45
CA ARG A 264 -4.15 23.09 11.94
C ARG A 264 -4.20 22.96 13.46
#